data_AF-A0A1I5JPA1-F1
#
_entry.id   AF-A0A1I5JPA1-F1
#
_cell.length_a   1.000
_cell.length_b   1.000
_cell.length_c   1.000
_cell.angle_alpha   90.00
_cell.angle_beta   90.00
_cell.angle_gamma   90.00
#
_symmetry.space_group_name_H-M   'P 1'
#
loop_
_entity.id
_entity.type
_entity.pdbx_description
1 polymer ?
#
loop_
_entity_poly.entity_id
_entity_poly.type
_entity_poly.pdbx_seq_one_letter_code
_entity_poly.pdbx_strand_id
1 'polypeptide(L)'
;MCRTIAFLTGLSLIPIWTYGLLPLVYLNGGPDKMIENIPTWAPVVTAIAAVTAATIAYRAFKIARDNLATVVKNQKETTAKSTFREFLKLCVEKPSLAYGRPAAGEEEKYEWFVAQFLWAAEEILEYAPDDWDRNLKLHISYHRDFLQNNRDFRNDDLPTYSTKLRTFLDATLRALPPPDPTPAPAPTTPAPTTPPTPARTD
;
A
#
# COMPACT_ATOMS: atom_id res chain seq x y z
N MET A 1 11.12 15.49 -5.99
CA MET A 1 11.50 15.76 -4.58
C MET A 1 12.68 16.73 -4.42
N CYS A 2 13.72 16.71 -5.27
CA CYS A 2 14.90 17.61 -5.12
C CYS A 2 14.65 19.13 -5.24
N ARG A 3 13.58 19.58 -5.91
CA ARG A 3 13.30 21.02 -6.08
C ARG A 3 12.69 21.70 -4.85
N THR A 4 12.06 20.94 -3.96
CA THR A 4 11.35 21.50 -2.79
C THR A 4 12.31 21.84 -1.65
N ILE A 5 13.42 21.10 -1.52
CA ILE A 5 14.42 21.31 -0.47
C ILE A 5 15.25 22.57 -0.76
N ALA A 6 15.58 22.83 -2.03
CA ALA A 6 16.29 24.05 -2.44
C ALA A 6 15.49 25.34 -2.16
N PHE A 7 14.16 25.26 -2.15
CA PHE A 7 13.31 26.41 -1.85
C PHE A 7 13.22 26.70 -0.34
N LEU A 8 13.27 25.66 0.51
CA LEU A 8 13.20 25.80 1.97
C LEU A 8 14.53 26.32 2.56
N THR A 9 15.68 25.92 2.02
CA THR A 9 16.99 26.47 2.43
C THR A 9 17.23 27.89 1.88
N GLY A 10 16.68 28.20 0.71
CA GLY A 10 16.61 29.59 0.21
C GLY A 10 15.76 30.47 1.12
N LEU A 11 14.62 29.97 1.61
CA LEU A 11 13.69 30.73 2.46
C LEU A 11 14.19 30.97 3.89
N SER A 12 15.10 30.15 4.42
CA SER A 12 15.67 30.35 5.76
C SER A 12 16.80 31.39 5.81
N LEU A 13 17.44 31.68 4.67
CA LEU A 13 18.46 32.73 4.56
C LEU A 13 17.87 34.10 4.23
N ILE A 14 16.65 34.15 3.67
CA ILE A 14 15.93 35.41 3.42
C ILE A 14 15.68 36.19 4.72
N PRO A 15 15.13 35.65 5.83
CA PRO A 15 14.90 36.44 7.03
C PRO A 15 16.19 37.00 7.63
N ILE A 16 17.31 36.27 7.58
CA ILE A 16 18.59 36.77 8.09
C ILE A 16 19.10 37.95 7.25
N TRP A 17 18.97 37.87 5.92
CA TRP A 17 19.39 38.94 5.01
C TRP A 17 18.41 40.13 5.01
N THR A 18 17.10 39.89 5.10
CA THR A 18 16.08 40.97 5.07
C THR A 18 15.89 41.65 6.42
N TYR A 19 16.02 40.94 7.55
CA TYR A 19 15.87 41.56 8.86
C TYR A 19 17.20 42.06 9.44
N GLY A 20 18.34 41.48 9.05
CA GLY A 20 19.66 41.90 9.54
C GLY A 20 20.36 42.94 8.64
N LEU A 21 20.37 42.74 7.31
CA LEU A 21 21.18 43.53 6.39
C LEU A 21 20.42 44.67 5.71
N LEU A 22 19.13 44.51 5.45
CA LEU A 22 18.32 45.55 4.79
C LEU A 22 18.22 46.86 5.60
N PRO A 23 18.06 46.82 6.94
CA PRO A 23 18.14 48.03 7.74
C PRO A 23 19.54 48.67 7.73
N LEU A 24 20.59 47.86 7.56
CA LEU A 24 22.00 48.26 7.57
C LEU A 24 22.43 48.93 6.24
N VAL A 25 21.80 48.54 5.13
CA VAL A 25 22.04 49.12 3.79
C VAL A 25 21.14 50.35 3.53
N TYR A 26 19.93 50.40 4.08
CA TYR A 26 19.01 51.53 3.87
C TYR A 26 19.27 52.72 4.81
N LEU A 27 20.07 52.55 5.87
CA LEU A 27 20.45 53.60 6.80
C LEU A 27 21.96 53.79 6.76
N ASN A 28 22.40 54.76 5.96
CA ASN A 28 23.79 55.25 5.90
C ASN A 28 24.18 56.04 7.19
N GLY A 29 23.59 55.69 8.34
CA GLY A 29 23.84 56.27 9.66
C GLY A 29 23.89 55.13 10.67
N GLY A 30 24.97 55.09 11.46
CA GLY A 30 25.35 53.96 12.31
C GLY A 30 24.28 53.44 13.29
N PRO A 31 24.58 52.31 13.98
CA PRO A 31 23.63 51.55 14.80
C PRO A 31 22.92 52.37 15.89
N ASP A 32 23.51 53.48 16.32
CA ASP A 32 23.00 54.35 17.38
C ASP A 32 21.67 55.03 17.01
N LYS A 33 21.49 55.41 15.73
CA LYS A 33 20.25 56.04 15.24
C LYS A 33 19.09 55.06 15.06
N MET A 34 19.39 53.77 15.08
CA MET A 34 18.41 52.70 14.95
C MET A 34 17.67 52.48 16.28
N ILE A 35 18.38 52.62 17.41
CA ILE A 35 17.84 52.41 18.76
C ILE A 35 16.91 53.56 19.17
N GLU A 36 17.18 54.78 18.72
CA GLU A 36 16.36 55.96 19.03
C GLU A 36 14.99 55.95 18.30
N ASN A 37 14.89 55.31 17.13
CA ASN A 37 13.69 55.31 16.28
C ASN A 37 12.94 53.97 16.20
N ILE A 38 13.25 53.02 17.10
CA ILE A 38 12.55 51.72 17.23
C ILE A 38 11.01 51.81 17.13
N PRO A 39 10.33 52.71 17.88
CA PRO A 39 8.86 52.72 17.88
C PRO A 39 8.25 53.04 16.51
N THR A 40 8.99 53.69 15.61
CA THR A 40 8.49 54.14 14.31
C THR A 40 8.52 53.03 13.26
N TRP A 41 9.53 52.15 13.27
CA TRP A 41 9.70 51.11 12.25
C TRP A 41 9.28 49.71 12.71
N ALA A 42 9.19 49.46 14.01
CA ALA A 42 8.75 48.17 14.56
C ALA A 42 7.39 47.70 13.98
N PRO A 43 6.35 48.55 13.85
CA PRO A 43 5.07 48.13 13.28
C PRO A 43 5.17 47.69 11.81
N VAL A 44 6.04 48.33 11.03
CA VAL A 44 6.25 48.02 9.61
C VAL A 44 6.88 46.62 9.47
N VAL A 45 7.88 46.31 10.29
CA VAL A 45 8.53 45.01 10.31
C VAL A 45 7.55 43.91 10.75
N THR A 46 6.77 44.15 11.80
CA THR A 46 5.73 43.20 12.25
C THR A 46 4.67 42.97 11.17
N ALA A 47 4.25 44.01 10.45
CA ALA A 47 3.28 43.86 9.37
C ALA A 47 3.82 43.02 8.20
N ILE A 48 5.07 43.23 7.78
CA ILE A 48 5.72 42.42 6.75
C ILE A 48 5.86 40.96 7.19
N ALA A 49 6.27 40.73 8.44
CA ALA A 49 6.35 39.39 9.03
C ALA A 49 4.98 38.69 9.04
N ALA A 50 3.91 39.40 9.39
CA ALA A 50 2.56 38.85 9.39
C ALA A 50 2.07 38.46 7.99
N VAL A 51 2.29 39.32 6.98
CA VAL A 51 1.88 39.04 5.58
C VAL A 51 2.65 37.87 4.99
N THR A 52 3.96 37.78 5.26
CA THR A 52 4.79 36.67 4.82
C THR A 52 4.38 35.36 5.49
N ALA A 53 4.15 35.37 6.81
CA ALA A 53 3.63 34.21 7.54
C ALA A 53 2.26 33.75 7.00
N ALA A 54 1.34 34.69 6.75
CA ALA A 54 0.03 34.40 6.18
C ALA A 54 0.14 33.77 4.78
N THR A 55 1.07 34.26 3.96
CA THR A 55 1.32 33.71 2.61
C THR A 55 1.87 32.28 2.68
N ILE A 56 2.83 32.02 3.58
CA ILE A 56 3.39 30.68 3.78
C ILE A 56 2.31 29.72 4.28
N ALA A 57 1.51 30.14 5.27
CA ALA A 57 0.42 29.34 5.83
C ALA A 57 -0.62 28.98 4.76
N TYR A 58 -1.02 29.95 3.93
CA TYR A 58 -1.95 29.71 2.83
C TYR A 58 -1.41 28.70 1.81
N ARG A 59 -0.13 28.80 1.44
CA ARG A 59 0.52 27.86 0.51
C ARG A 59 0.63 26.46 1.12
N ALA A 60 1.01 26.36 2.39
CA ALA A 60 1.08 25.10 3.12
C ALA A 60 -0.29 24.40 3.19
N PHE A 61 -1.35 25.16 3.47
CA PHE A 61 -2.71 24.65 3.49
C PHE A 61 -3.13 24.08 2.12
N LYS A 62 -2.83 24.78 1.03
CA LYS A 62 -3.14 24.28 -0.32
C LYS A 62 -2.43 22.96 -0.62
N ILE A 63 -1.13 22.88 -0.32
CA ILE A 63 -0.34 21.65 -0.51
C ILE A 63 -0.88 20.50 0.35
N ALA A 64 -1.26 20.77 1.60
CA ALA A 64 -1.83 19.76 2.49
C ALA A 64 -3.14 19.16 1.93
N ARG A 65 -3.98 20.00 1.31
CA ARG A 65 -5.21 19.52 0.66
C ARG A 65 -4.94 18.61 -0.52
N ASP A 66 -4.02 18.99 -1.40
CA ASP A 66 -3.68 18.20 -2.58
C ASP A 66 -3.00 16.86 -2.19
N ASN A 67 -2.21 16.88 -1.12
CA ASN A 67 -1.58 15.67 -0.58
C ASN A 67 -2.58 14.68 0.02
N LEU A 68 -3.70 15.16 0.60
CA LEU A 68 -4.66 14.27 1.28
C LEU A 68 -5.24 13.22 0.32
N ALA A 69 -5.65 13.63 -0.88
CA ALA A 69 -6.20 12.69 -1.87
C ALA A 69 -5.16 11.64 -2.30
N THR A 70 -3.90 12.06 -2.45
CA THR A 70 -2.80 11.16 -2.81
C THR A 70 -2.49 10.19 -1.67
N VAL A 71 -2.49 10.65 -0.42
CA VAL A 71 -2.27 9.82 0.77
C VAL A 71 -3.35 8.76 0.88
N VAL A 72 -4.63 9.13 0.73
CA VAL A 72 -5.73 8.16 0.79
C VAL A 72 -5.59 7.10 -0.29
N LYS A 73 -5.24 7.49 -1.53
CA LYS A 73 -5.01 6.52 -2.62
C LYS A 73 -3.85 5.57 -2.32
N ASN A 74 -2.70 6.11 -1.90
CA ASN A 74 -1.52 5.31 -1.58
C ASN A 74 -1.72 4.43 -0.35
N GLN A 75 -2.53 4.88 0.61
CA GLN A 75 -2.89 4.10 1.78
C GLN A 75 -3.73 2.89 1.38
N LYS A 76 -4.77 3.07 0.54
CA LYS A 76 -5.56 1.95 0.01
C LYS A 76 -4.69 0.94 -0.74
N GLU A 77 -3.77 1.41 -1.59
CA GLU A 77 -2.82 0.55 -2.28
C GLU A 77 -1.98 -0.29 -1.31
N THR A 78 -1.44 0.38 -0.28
CA THR A 78 -0.55 -0.25 0.69
C THR A 78 -1.31 -1.28 1.50
N THR A 79 -2.53 -0.97 1.94
CA THR A 79 -3.41 -1.90 2.64
C THR A 79 -3.74 -3.10 1.77
N ALA A 80 -4.24 -2.90 0.54
CA ALA A 80 -4.59 -4.00 -0.36
C ALA A 80 -3.40 -4.94 -0.62
N LYS A 81 -2.21 -4.38 -0.89
CA LYS A 81 -0.99 -5.17 -1.06
C LYS A 81 -0.55 -5.88 0.22
N SER A 82 -0.75 -5.27 1.38
CA SER A 82 -0.42 -5.88 2.67
C SER A 82 -1.32 -7.08 2.97
N THR A 83 -2.64 -6.92 2.83
CA THR A 83 -3.62 -7.99 3.03
C THR A 83 -3.36 -9.15 2.09
N PHE A 84 -3.03 -8.88 0.83
CA PHE A 84 -2.70 -9.92 -0.13
C PHE A 84 -1.37 -10.62 0.17
N ARG A 85 -0.34 -9.91 0.64
CA ARG A 85 0.91 -10.54 1.09
C ARG A 85 0.69 -11.46 2.28
N GLU A 86 -0.21 -11.09 3.19
CA GLU A 86 -0.59 -11.94 4.31
C GLU A 86 -1.28 -13.22 3.83
N PHE A 87 -2.20 -13.10 2.87
CA PHE A 87 -2.78 -14.27 2.19
C PHE A 87 -1.71 -15.16 1.52
N LEU A 88 -0.76 -14.57 0.79
CA LEU A 88 0.34 -15.33 0.18
C LEU A 88 1.21 -16.03 1.22
N LYS A 89 1.44 -15.39 2.38
CA LYS A 89 2.14 -16.02 3.49
C LYS A 89 1.38 -17.25 4.00
N LEU A 90 0.06 -17.14 4.15
CA LEU A 90 -0.80 -18.29 4.50
C LEU A 90 -0.73 -19.40 3.44
N CYS A 91 -0.63 -19.05 2.14
CA CYS A 91 -0.46 -20.04 1.08
C CYS A 91 0.84 -20.82 1.22
N VAL A 92 1.93 -20.14 1.61
CA VAL A 92 3.24 -20.77 1.84
C VAL A 92 3.21 -21.66 3.09
N GLU A 93 2.55 -21.20 4.16
CA GLU A 93 2.42 -21.96 5.41
C GLU A 93 1.53 -23.21 5.26
N LYS A 94 0.47 -23.13 4.44
CA LYS A 94 -0.52 -24.19 4.23
C LYS A 94 -0.73 -24.50 2.75
N PRO A 95 0.24 -25.17 2.09
CA PRO A 95 0.16 -25.41 0.65
C PRO A 95 -1.01 -26.32 0.26
N SER A 96 -1.43 -27.26 1.11
CA SER A 96 -2.60 -28.12 0.86
C SER A 96 -3.87 -27.30 0.61
N LEU A 97 -4.11 -26.30 1.47
CA LEU A 97 -5.24 -25.38 1.33
C LEU A 97 -5.08 -24.48 0.11
N ALA A 98 -3.88 -23.98 -0.16
CA ALA A 98 -3.60 -23.10 -1.30
C ALA A 98 -3.92 -23.73 -2.67
N TYR A 99 -3.72 -25.05 -2.80
CA TYR A 99 -4.06 -25.78 -4.04
C TYR A 99 -5.52 -26.24 -4.11
N GLY A 100 -6.37 -25.83 -3.16
CA GLY A 100 -7.77 -26.23 -3.10
C GLY A 100 -7.97 -27.71 -2.76
N ARG A 101 -7.02 -28.34 -2.06
CA ARG A 101 -7.07 -29.75 -1.64
C ARG A 101 -6.99 -29.84 -0.12
N PRO A 102 -8.05 -29.46 0.61
CA PRO A 102 -8.07 -29.60 2.06
C PRO A 102 -7.94 -31.08 2.46
N ALA A 103 -7.21 -31.33 3.55
CA ALA A 103 -7.20 -32.64 4.17
C ALA A 103 -8.55 -32.89 4.86
N ALA A 104 -8.93 -34.16 5.02
CA ALA A 104 -10.16 -34.52 5.72
C ALA A 104 -10.15 -33.96 7.16
N GLY A 105 -11.22 -33.26 7.55
CA GLY A 105 -11.33 -32.59 8.85
C GLY A 105 -10.73 -31.18 8.91
N GLU A 106 -10.31 -30.61 7.77
CA GLU A 106 -9.86 -29.22 7.66
C GLU A 106 -10.82 -28.33 6.87
N GLU A 107 -12.07 -28.75 6.69
CA GLU A 107 -13.07 -28.03 5.88
C GLU A 107 -13.30 -26.61 6.40
N GLU A 108 -13.50 -26.45 7.71
CA GLU A 108 -13.69 -25.14 8.35
C GLU A 108 -12.45 -24.23 8.15
N LYS A 109 -11.24 -24.78 8.31
CA LYS A 109 -10.00 -24.02 8.09
C LYS A 109 -9.87 -23.56 6.63
N TYR A 110 -10.36 -24.37 5.70
CA TYR A 110 -10.36 -24.06 4.28
C TYR A 110 -11.38 -22.98 3.94
N GLU A 111 -12.56 -22.99 4.56
CA GLU A 111 -13.56 -21.93 4.43
C GLU A 111 -12.98 -20.58 4.87
N TRP A 112 -12.36 -20.51 6.05
CA TRP A 112 -11.67 -19.30 6.52
C TRP A 112 -10.51 -18.89 5.62
N PHE A 113 -9.79 -19.85 5.04
CA PHE A 113 -8.71 -19.58 4.10
C PHE A 113 -9.23 -18.92 2.81
N VAL A 114 -10.31 -19.45 2.23
CA VAL A 114 -10.94 -18.87 1.04
C VAL A 114 -11.57 -17.52 1.37
N ALA A 115 -12.19 -17.36 2.55
CA ALA A 115 -12.71 -16.07 2.99
C ALA A 115 -11.62 -14.98 3.05
N GLN A 116 -10.44 -15.32 3.61
CA GLN A 116 -9.29 -14.42 3.64
C GLN A 116 -8.79 -14.06 2.24
N PHE A 117 -8.75 -15.02 1.31
CA PHE A 117 -8.42 -14.77 -0.09
C PHE A 117 -9.41 -13.79 -0.73
N LEU A 118 -10.71 -14.04 -0.59
CA LEU A 118 -11.76 -13.24 -1.22
C LEU A 118 -11.77 -11.82 -0.68
N TRP A 119 -11.51 -11.64 0.62
CA TRP A 119 -11.37 -10.31 1.21
C TRP A 119 -10.14 -9.57 0.66
N ALA A 120 -9.00 -10.24 0.55
CA ALA A 120 -7.81 -9.64 -0.08
C ALA A 120 -8.04 -9.30 -1.57
N ALA A 121 -8.77 -10.15 -2.28
CA ALA A 121 -9.12 -9.94 -3.69
C ALA A 121 -10.05 -8.73 -3.87
N GLU A 122 -10.99 -8.52 -2.96
CA GLU A 122 -11.89 -7.38 -2.96
C GLU A 122 -11.15 -6.05 -2.85
N GLU A 123 -10.24 -5.92 -1.88
CA GLU A 123 -9.40 -4.74 -1.67
C GLU A 123 -8.53 -4.44 -2.91
N ILE A 124 -7.95 -5.49 -3.51
CA ILE A 124 -7.17 -5.36 -4.74
C ILE A 124 -8.04 -4.90 -5.91
N LEU A 125 -9.22 -5.50 -6.08
CA LEU A 125 -10.14 -5.12 -7.15
C LEU A 125 -10.60 -3.69 -6.99
N GLU A 126 -10.82 -3.18 -5.77
CA GLU A 126 -11.16 -1.77 -5.54
C GLU A 126 -10.04 -0.84 -6.00
N TYR A 127 -8.79 -1.17 -5.72
CA TYR A 127 -7.64 -0.31 -6.00
C TYR A 127 -7.07 -0.40 -7.43
N ALA A 128 -6.79 -1.61 -7.92
CA ALA A 128 -6.05 -1.85 -9.17
C ALA A 128 -6.59 -3.09 -9.91
N PRO A 129 -7.78 -2.98 -10.55
CA PRO A 129 -8.46 -4.12 -11.15
C PRO A 129 -7.69 -4.76 -12.32
N ASP A 130 -7.00 -3.97 -13.14
CA ASP A 130 -6.41 -4.45 -14.39
C ASP A 130 -5.06 -5.17 -14.17
N ASP A 131 -4.24 -4.67 -13.25
CA ASP A 131 -2.88 -5.20 -13.01
C ASP A 131 -2.89 -6.58 -12.34
N TRP A 132 -3.95 -6.89 -11.59
CA TRP A 132 -4.06 -8.09 -10.77
C TRP A 132 -5.03 -9.13 -11.30
N ASP A 133 -5.75 -8.82 -12.38
CA ASP A 133 -6.76 -9.67 -13.00
C ASP A 133 -6.25 -11.12 -13.22
N ARG A 134 -5.10 -11.26 -13.88
CA ARG A 134 -4.49 -12.58 -14.17
C ARG A 134 -4.15 -13.35 -12.89
N ASN A 135 -3.62 -12.67 -11.89
CA ASN A 135 -3.20 -13.30 -10.64
C ASN A 135 -4.41 -13.78 -9.83
N LEU A 136 -5.43 -12.94 -9.70
CA LEU A 136 -6.67 -13.31 -9.01
C LEU A 136 -7.39 -14.45 -9.72
N LYS A 137 -7.46 -14.41 -11.07
CA LYS A 137 -8.04 -15.51 -11.87
C LYS A 137 -7.33 -16.85 -11.62
N LEU A 138 -6.01 -16.83 -11.51
CA LEU A 138 -5.23 -18.04 -11.19
C LEU A 138 -5.60 -18.58 -9.81
N HIS A 139 -5.66 -17.73 -8.78
CA HIS A 139 -6.05 -18.19 -7.44
C HIS A 139 -7.50 -18.67 -7.37
N ILE A 140 -8.44 -18.01 -8.05
CA ILE A 140 -9.83 -18.47 -8.19
C ILE A 140 -9.87 -19.87 -8.82
N SER A 141 -8.99 -20.14 -9.80
CA SER A 141 -8.95 -21.44 -10.47
C SER A 141 -8.59 -22.60 -9.55
N TYR A 142 -7.77 -22.37 -8.52
CA TYR A 142 -7.46 -23.39 -7.51
C TYR A 142 -8.66 -23.68 -6.60
N HIS A 143 -9.47 -22.67 -6.29
CA HIS A 143 -10.61 -22.77 -5.39
C HIS A 143 -11.95 -22.98 -6.11
N ARG A 144 -11.92 -23.24 -7.43
CA ARG A 144 -13.11 -23.38 -8.29
C ARG A 144 -14.19 -24.30 -7.72
N ASP A 145 -13.79 -25.43 -7.17
CA ASP A 145 -14.69 -26.49 -6.74
C ASP A 145 -15.52 -26.00 -5.55
N PHE A 146 -14.86 -25.40 -4.57
CA PHE A 146 -15.50 -24.77 -3.43
C PHE A 146 -16.42 -23.62 -3.83
N LEU A 147 -15.94 -22.69 -4.67
CA LEU A 147 -16.69 -21.51 -5.08
C LEU A 147 -17.94 -21.85 -5.92
N GLN A 148 -17.94 -22.99 -6.63
CA GLN A 148 -19.06 -23.45 -7.45
C GLN A 148 -20.00 -24.41 -6.70
N ASN A 149 -19.46 -25.33 -5.89
CA ASN A 149 -20.21 -26.45 -5.35
C ASN A 149 -20.59 -26.29 -3.87
N ASN A 150 -19.92 -25.43 -3.10
CA ASN A 150 -20.30 -25.18 -1.72
C ASN A 150 -21.58 -24.32 -1.67
N ARG A 151 -22.69 -24.92 -1.23
CA ARG A 151 -24.01 -24.28 -1.20
C ARG A 151 -24.10 -23.19 -0.14
N ASP A 152 -23.53 -23.43 1.03
CA ASP A 152 -23.64 -22.54 2.18
C ASP A 152 -22.85 -21.25 1.88
N PHE A 153 -21.63 -21.39 1.36
CA PHE A 153 -20.86 -20.25 0.84
C PHE A 153 -21.62 -19.45 -0.21
N ARG A 154 -22.26 -20.10 -1.20
CA ARG A 154 -22.95 -19.39 -2.29
C ARG A 154 -24.20 -18.64 -1.85
N ASN A 155 -24.90 -19.16 -0.85
CA ASN A 155 -26.19 -18.62 -0.42
C ASN A 155 -26.04 -17.60 0.71
N ASP A 156 -25.09 -17.83 1.62
CA ASP A 156 -24.99 -17.06 2.86
C ASP A 156 -23.81 -16.07 2.80
N ASP A 157 -22.62 -16.54 2.43
CA ASP A 157 -21.40 -15.73 2.47
C ASP A 157 -21.21 -14.86 1.21
N LEU A 158 -21.34 -15.45 0.02
CA LEU A 158 -21.09 -14.78 -1.25
C LEU A 158 -21.88 -13.47 -1.40
N PRO A 159 -23.17 -13.35 -0.98
CA PRO A 159 -23.91 -12.11 -1.04
C PRO A 159 -23.35 -10.95 -0.18
N THR A 160 -22.53 -11.25 0.84
CA THR A 160 -21.95 -10.23 1.73
C THR A 160 -20.81 -9.45 1.07
N TYR A 161 -20.16 -10.03 0.06
CA TYR A 161 -19.08 -9.39 -0.69
C TYR A 161 -19.60 -8.35 -1.70
N SER A 162 -18.73 -7.39 -2.06
CA SER A 162 -19.09 -6.35 -3.03
C SER A 162 -19.54 -6.92 -4.38
N THR A 163 -20.44 -6.18 -5.03
CA THR A 163 -20.90 -6.47 -6.38
C THR A 163 -19.75 -6.60 -7.39
N LYS A 164 -18.65 -5.86 -7.17
CA LYS A 164 -17.46 -5.91 -8.02
C LYS A 164 -16.78 -7.28 -7.94
N LEU A 165 -16.53 -7.78 -6.72
CA LEU A 165 -15.96 -9.11 -6.51
C LEU A 165 -16.89 -10.19 -7.05
N ARG A 166 -18.19 -10.14 -6.76
CA ARG A 166 -19.17 -11.13 -7.24
C ARG A 166 -19.20 -11.22 -8.76
N THR A 167 -19.24 -10.07 -9.44
CA THR A 167 -19.22 -10.01 -10.91
C THR A 167 -17.91 -10.57 -11.46
N PHE A 168 -16.78 -10.26 -10.82
CA PHE A 168 -15.46 -10.78 -11.19
C PHE A 168 -15.37 -12.31 -11.03
N LEU A 169 -15.85 -12.84 -9.91
CA LEU A 169 -15.91 -14.27 -9.62
C LEU A 169 -16.77 -15.00 -10.65
N ASP A 170 -18.00 -14.53 -10.89
CA ASP A 170 -18.92 -15.14 -11.85
C ASP A 170 -18.35 -15.14 -13.27
N ALA A 171 -17.76 -14.01 -13.70
CA ALA A 171 -17.11 -13.91 -15.00
C ALA A 171 -15.92 -14.87 -15.12
N THR A 172 -15.09 -14.94 -14.08
CA THR A 172 -13.92 -15.82 -14.04
C THR A 172 -14.32 -17.28 -14.06
N LEU A 173 -15.24 -17.70 -13.18
CA LEU A 173 -15.68 -19.09 -13.05
C LEU A 173 -16.36 -19.60 -14.32
N ARG A 174 -17.06 -18.74 -15.07
CA ARG A 174 -17.63 -19.09 -16.39
C ARG A 174 -16.57 -19.22 -17.49
N ALA A 175 -15.48 -18.47 -17.40
CA ALA A 175 -14.40 -18.46 -18.39
C ALA A 175 -13.36 -19.58 -18.17
N LEU A 176 -13.37 -20.23 -17.01
CA LEU A 176 -12.42 -21.30 -16.71
C LEU A 176 -12.71 -22.54 -17.58
N PRO A 177 -11.66 -23.18 -18.13
CA PRO A 177 -11.83 -24.45 -18.81
C PRO A 177 -12.31 -25.54 -17.83
N PRO A 178 -12.91 -26.63 -18.35
CA PRO A 178 -13.22 -27.80 -17.52
C PRO A 178 -11.98 -28.24 -16.73
N PRO A 179 -12.19 -28.85 -15.54
CA PRO A 179 -11.07 -29.20 -14.68
C PRO A 179 -10.19 -30.16 -15.45
N ASP A 180 -8.90 -29.84 -15.56
CA ASP A 180 -7.96 -30.80 -16.12
C ASP A 180 -8.09 -32.11 -15.33
N PRO A 181 -8.15 -33.27 -16.01
CA PRO A 181 -8.10 -34.55 -15.30
C PRO A 181 -6.82 -34.53 -14.47
N THR A 182 -6.99 -34.66 -13.15
CA THR A 182 -5.94 -34.62 -12.13
C THR A 182 -4.61 -35.12 -12.69
N PRO A 183 -3.51 -34.33 -12.63
CA PRO A 183 -2.20 -34.86 -12.98
C PRO A 183 -2.02 -36.11 -12.13
N ALA A 184 -1.83 -37.26 -12.78
CA ALA A 184 -1.45 -38.49 -12.10
C ALA A 184 -0.39 -38.15 -11.06
N PRO A 185 -0.48 -38.68 -9.82
CA PRO A 185 0.47 -38.35 -8.77
C PRO A 185 1.87 -38.43 -9.37
N ALA A 186 2.62 -37.32 -9.29
CA ALA A 186 3.95 -37.24 -9.86
C ALA A 186 4.71 -38.51 -9.41
N PRO A 187 5.38 -39.24 -10.32
CA PRO A 187 6.10 -40.44 -9.96
C PRO A 187 6.98 -40.09 -8.77
N THR A 188 6.76 -40.77 -7.65
CA THR A 188 7.49 -40.55 -6.41
C THR A 188 8.96 -40.68 -6.74
N THR A 189 9.66 -39.56 -6.90
CA THR A 189 11.11 -39.59 -7.11
C THR A 189 11.68 -40.31 -5.90
N PRO A 190 12.31 -41.49 -6.05
CA PRO A 190 12.87 -42.20 -4.92
C PRO A 190 13.86 -41.27 -4.22
N ALA A 191 13.77 -41.24 -2.88
CA ALA A 191 14.64 -40.44 -2.04
C ALA A 191 16.11 -40.62 -2.47
N PRO A 192 16.91 -39.54 -2.50
CA PRO A 192 18.33 -39.64 -2.83
C PRO A 192 18.98 -40.64 -1.88
N THR A 193 19.43 -41.76 -2.43
CA THR A 193 20.15 -42.79 -1.68
C THR A 193 21.43 -42.16 -1.17
N THR A 194 21.51 -41.95 0.14
CA THR A 194 22.71 -41.44 0.82
C THR A 194 23.89 -42.34 0.45
N PRO A 195 25.01 -41.80 -0.10
CA PRO A 195 26.18 -42.61 -0.37
C PRO A 195 26.76 -43.14 0.96
N PRO A 196 27.27 -44.38 0.99
CA PRO A 196 27.83 -44.97 2.20
C PRO A 196 29.07 -44.17 2.65
N THR A 197 29.05 -43.77 3.92
CA THR A 197 30.19 -43.17 4.62
C THR A 197 31.42 -44.08 4.50
N PRO A 198 32.57 -43.60 3.98
CA PRO A 198 33.78 -44.41 3.93
C PRO A 198 34.26 -44.71 5.34
N ALA A 199 34.49 -45.99 5.62
CA ALA A 199 35.06 -46.46 6.87
C ALA A 199 36.43 -45.82 7.10
N ARG A 200 36.57 -45.15 8.24
CA ARG A 200 37.83 -44.61 8.74
C ARG A 200 38.68 -45.79 9.23
N THR A 201 39.72 -46.14 8.50
CA THR A 201 40.81 -47.00 8.99
C THR A 201 41.72 -46.17 9.89
N ASP A 202 41.95 -46.68 11.10
CA ASP A 202 42.95 -46.20 12.06
C ASP A 202 44.38 -46.45 11.57
#